data_AF-A0A7S4JLR8-F1
#
_entry.id   AF-A0A7S4JLR8-F1
#
_cell.length_a   1.000
_cell.length_b   1.000
_cell.length_c   1.000
_cell.angle_alpha   90.00
_cell.angle_beta   90.00
_cell.angle_gamma   90.00
#
_symmetry.space_group_name_H-M   'P 1'
#
loop_
_entity.id
_entity.type
_entity.pdbx_description
1 polymer ?
#
loop_
_entity_poly.entity_id
_entity_poly.type
_entity_poly.pdbx_seq_one_letter_code
_entity_poly.pdbx_strand_id
1 'polypeptide(L)'
;MTRPFSDLVIQRASSGSWHFLHSDVYGSRGGFVHVVDEKGNVLERLKLSQNLPGFDRHAHETTAGYMWNDRLLACFTHRTDQEGVERAIVCPWWGERLVIELRLPPCPPKVVPATSDLNGSISELITEGLRKTIADFEKGTEAKQTDLSCPNDFIGGPISYSHHAGLIQLREAEEYLRKLEAFSPALTGFGWVSFSDFSYHPHPARLAAQTALRRIGSSPVGHPALSFSGASFEGNTNAKKLTIKNGPFDGETKHSRVKRVKKNMPLEDLYTLIGAPDYIDRNTEGCFYWRYDIDATGAPFTLLIWLNDTQSKIERAVRYEPPFWSTGDLFSSRDDNEEPICPPGHMRLALRFQRTGPVLGSDNGTIWARTKQLDDGSFNGHQEPLELL
;
A
#
# COMPACT_ATOMS: atom_id res chain seq x y z
N MET A 1 -2.95 -8.30 -14.66
CA MET A 1 -3.06 -7.19 -15.63
C MET A 1 -3.20 -5.90 -14.82
N THR A 2 -2.17 -5.05 -14.74
CA THR A 2 -2.26 -3.76 -14.02
C THR A 2 -3.13 -2.81 -14.84
N ARG A 3 -4.26 -2.34 -14.28
CA ARG A 3 -5.05 -1.28 -14.91
C ARG A 3 -4.13 -0.07 -15.18
N PRO A 4 -4.25 0.60 -16.34
CA PRO A 4 -3.54 1.84 -16.61
C PRO A 4 -3.88 2.89 -15.53
N PHE A 5 -2.89 3.70 -15.15
CA PHE A 5 -3.05 4.77 -14.15
C PHE A 5 -3.89 5.88 -14.74
N SER A 6 -5.14 5.95 -14.29
CA SER A 6 -6.04 7.04 -14.62
C SER A 6 -5.96 8.13 -13.56
N ASP A 7 -5.94 9.37 -14.03
CA ASP A 7 -6.17 10.53 -13.17
C ASP A 7 -7.60 10.44 -12.60
N LEU A 8 -7.76 10.96 -11.38
CA LEU A 8 -9.07 11.11 -10.77
C LEU A 8 -9.77 12.31 -11.41
N VAL A 9 -11.04 12.14 -11.76
CA VAL A 9 -11.88 13.20 -12.32
C VAL A 9 -13.07 13.45 -11.40
N ILE A 10 -13.31 14.72 -11.11
CA ILE A 10 -14.48 15.24 -10.41
C ILE A 10 -15.33 15.93 -11.48
N GLN A 11 -16.44 15.31 -11.87
CA GLN A 11 -17.29 15.81 -12.94
C GLN A 11 -18.63 16.26 -12.38
N ARG A 12 -19.13 17.37 -12.95
CA ARG A 12 -20.49 17.83 -12.67
C ARG A 12 -21.50 17.04 -13.50
N ALA A 13 -22.56 16.55 -12.88
CA ALA A 13 -23.71 15.98 -13.55
C ALA A 13 -24.67 17.08 -14.05
N SER A 14 -25.52 16.76 -15.02
CA SER A 14 -26.55 17.67 -15.54
C SER A 14 -27.60 18.07 -14.48
N SER A 15 -27.77 17.25 -13.44
CA SER A 15 -28.56 17.56 -12.24
C SER A 15 -27.97 18.68 -11.38
N GLY A 16 -26.70 19.03 -11.62
CA GLY A 16 -25.93 19.98 -10.82
C GLY A 16 -25.12 19.36 -9.69
N SER A 17 -25.29 18.06 -9.39
CA SER A 17 -24.46 17.32 -8.43
C SER A 17 -23.07 17.02 -9.00
N TRP A 18 -22.14 16.62 -8.13
CA TRP A 18 -20.80 16.18 -8.55
C TRP A 18 -20.63 14.68 -8.34
N HIS A 19 -19.79 14.07 -9.16
CA HIS A 19 -19.43 12.66 -9.06
C HIS A 19 -17.95 12.45 -9.38
N PHE A 20 -17.38 11.38 -8.83
CA PHE A 20 -16.05 10.92 -9.17
C PHE A 20 -16.09 9.90 -10.31
N LEU A 21 -15.05 9.92 -11.14
CA LEU A 21 -14.78 8.93 -12.18
C LEU A 21 -13.28 8.82 -12.45
N HIS A 22 -12.86 7.74 -13.09
CA HIS A 22 -11.51 7.61 -13.62
C HIS A 22 -11.53 7.85 -15.12
N SER A 23 -10.56 8.60 -15.63
CA SER A 23 -10.44 8.86 -17.06
C SER A 23 -9.06 8.54 -17.57
N ASP A 24 -9.01 7.70 -18.60
CA ASP A 24 -7.80 7.45 -19.38
C ASP A 24 -7.56 8.56 -20.43
N VAL A 25 -8.55 9.45 -20.65
CA VAL A 25 -8.55 10.47 -21.70
C VAL A 25 -7.60 11.64 -21.38
N TYR A 26 -7.44 11.98 -20.10
CA TYR A 26 -6.66 13.16 -19.69
C TYR A 26 -5.16 12.87 -19.46
N GLY A 27 -4.72 11.64 -19.79
CA GLY A 27 -3.32 11.21 -19.75
C GLY A 27 -3.11 10.01 -18.84
N SER A 28 -2.29 9.07 -19.30
CA SER A 28 -1.98 7.78 -18.63
C SER A 28 -0.97 7.89 -17.48
N ARG A 29 -0.85 9.08 -16.88
CA ARG A 29 0.22 9.42 -15.95
C ARG A 29 -0.30 9.76 -14.56
N GLY A 30 -1.47 9.26 -14.13
CA GLY A 30 -2.06 9.36 -12.77
C GLY A 30 -1.42 10.32 -11.75
N GLY A 31 -1.30 11.61 -12.06
CA GLY A 31 -0.57 12.62 -11.30
C GLY A 31 -1.39 13.89 -11.07
N PHE A 32 -2.67 13.84 -11.47
CA PHE A 32 -3.58 14.96 -11.41
C PHE A 32 -4.94 14.55 -10.83
N VAL A 33 -5.62 15.55 -10.29
CA VAL A 33 -7.07 15.55 -10.13
C VAL A 33 -7.63 16.58 -11.10
N HIS A 34 -8.54 16.17 -11.97
CA HIS A 34 -9.22 17.06 -12.92
C HIS A 34 -10.60 17.40 -12.38
N VAL A 35 -10.97 18.67 -12.40
CA VAL A 35 -12.35 19.10 -12.19
C VAL A 35 -12.92 19.50 -13.54
N VAL A 36 -14.04 18.90 -13.93
CA VAL A 36 -14.62 19.09 -15.26
C VAL A 36 -16.11 19.42 -15.19
N ASP A 37 -16.60 20.16 -16.18
CA ASP A 37 -18.02 20.47 -16.31
C ASP A 37 -18.84 19.27 -16.82
N GLU A 38 -20.15 19.48 -16.99
CA GLU A 38 -21.11 18.49 -17.50
C GLU A 38 -20.78 17.96 -18.91
N LYS A 39 -20.00 18.72 -19.70
CA LYS A 39 -19.57 18.37 -21.06
C LYS A 39 -18.17 17.76 -21.07
N GLY A 40 -17.51 17.65 -19.92
CA GLY A 40 -16.13 17.18 -19.80
C GLY A 40 -15.07 18.23 -20.13
N ASN A 41 -15.44 19.52 -20.22
CA ASN A 41 -14.45 20.58 -20.34
C ASN A 41 -13.73 20.76 -19.00
N VAL A 42 -12.40 20.86 -19.05
CA VAL A 42 -11.59 21.04 -17.84
C VAL A 42 -11.83 22.43 -17.27
N LEU A 43 -12.35 22.47 -16.04
CA LEU A 43 -12.50 23.68 -15.24
C LEU A 43 -11.23 23.96 -14.45
N GLU A 44 -10.58 22.91 -13.94
CA GLU A 44 -9.34 23.00 -13.18
C GLU A 44 -8.51 21.71 -13.31
N ARG A 45 -7.18 21.85 -13.32
CA ARG A 45 -6.25 20.72 -13.36
C ARG A 45 -5.26 20.83 -12.22
N LEU A 46 -5.47 20.05 -11.17
CA LEU A 46 -4.68 20.08 -9.95
C LEU A 46 -3.53 19.08 -10.05
N LYS A 47 -2.29 19.57 -10.11
CA LYS A 47 -1.09 18.73 -10.01
C LYS A 47 -0.90 18.29 -8.56
N LEU A 48 -0.80 16.98 -8.32
CA LEU A 48 -0.73 16.45 -6.96
C LEU A 48 0.52 16.90 -6.20
N SER A 49 1.69 16.95 -6.85
CA SER A 49 2.94 17.41 -6.23
C SER A 49 2.89 18.86 -5.72
N GLN A 50 1.94 19.66 -6.22
CA GLN A 50 1.78 21.06 -5.82
C GLN A 50 0.65 21.27 -4.81
N ASN A 51 -0.34 20.37 -4.78
CA ASN A 51 -1.59 20.60 -4.05
C ASN A 51 -1.83 19.59 -2.93
N LEU A 52 -1.17 18.43 -2.95
CA LEU A 52 -1.37 17.36 -1.99
C LEU A 52 -0.20 17.36 -0.98
N PRO A 53 -0.46 17.64 0.31
CA PRO A 53 0.58 17.62 1.33
C PRO A 53 1.31 16.26 1.39
N GLY A 54 2.61 16.32 1.65
CA GLY A 54 3.45 15.12 1.78
C GLY A 54 3.75 14.40 0.46
N PHE A 55 3.30 14.89 -0.71
CA PHE A 55 3.49 14.18 -1.98
C PHE A 55 4.94 13.77 -2.22
N ASP A 56 5.91 14.69 -2.16
CA ASP A 56 7.32 14.39 -2.48
C ASP A 56 7.99 13.42 -1.49
N ARG A 57 7.40 13.23 -0.31
CA ARG A 57 7.84 12.25 0.69
C ARG A 57 7.34 10.84 0.38
N HIS A 58 6.13 10.72 -0.18
CA HIS A 58 5.44 9.44 -0.34
C HIS A 58 5.33 8.97 -1.80
N ALA A 59 5.47 9.86 -2.75
CA ALA A 59 5.30 9.62 -4.18
C ALA A 59 6.36 10.41 -4.98
N HIS A 60 6.70 9.87 -6.16
CA HIS A 60 7.57 10.56 -7.10
C HIS A 60 6.87 10.63 -8.46
N GLU A 61 7.06 11.73 -9.19
CA GLU A 61 6.40 11.93 -10.48
C GLU A 61 6.79 10.89 -11.54
N THR A 62 7.91 10.17 -11.39
CA THR A 62 8.47 9.33 -12.47
C THR A 62 8.82 7.88 -12.10
N THR A 63 9.16 7.56 -10.85
CA THR A 63 9.78 6.26 -10.48
C THR A 63 8.92 5.42 -9.53
N ALA A 64 8.22 6.07 -8.59
CA ALA A 64 7.11 5.48 -7.83
C ALA A 64 5.74 5.77 -8.50
N GLY A 65 5.77 6.25 -9.75
CA GLY A 65 4.75 7.03 -10.43
C GLY A 65 3.33 6.51 -10.25
N TYR A 66 2.47 7.38 -9.74
CA TYR A 66 1.02 7.37 -10.02
C TYR A 66 0.16 6.33 -9.28
N MET A 67 0.72 5.65 -8.26
CA MET A 67 -0.03 4.76 -7.34
C MET A 67 -0.60 5.48 -6.12
N TRP A 68 -0.65 6.81 -6.11
CA TRP A 68 -1.25 7.58 -5.01
C TRP A 68 -2.72 7.21 -4.79
N ASN A 69 -3.37 6.72 -5.86
CA ASN A 69 -4.76 6.26 -5.84
C ASN A 69 -4.92 4.82 -5.33
N ASP A 70 -3.82 4.10 -5.04
CA ASP A 70 -3.91 2.84 -4.32
C ASP A 70 -4.52 3.12 -2.95
N ARG A 71 -5.60 2.39 -2.60
CA ARG A 71 -6.34 2.59 -1.34
C ARG A 71 -6.87 4.03 -1.17
N LEU A 72 -7.12 4.73 -2.28
CA LEU A 72 -7.77 6.03 -2.27
C LEU A 72 -9.11 5.95 -1.54
N LEU A 73 -9.38 6.97 -0.75
CA LEU A 73 -10.71 7.33 -0.29
C LEU A 73 -11.03 8.70 -0.87
N ALA A 74 -12.18 8.84 -1.52
CA ALA A 74 -12.66 10.15 -1.98
C ALA A 74 -14.15 10.29 -1.71
N CYS A 75 -14.60 11.48 -1.32
CA CYS A 75 -16.00 11.75 -1.03
C CYS A 75 -16.35 13.23 -1.16
N PHE A 76 -17.65 13.51 -1.22
CA PHE A 76 -18.18 14.85 -1.07
C PHE A 76 -18.66 15.09 0.36
N THR A 77 -18.60 16.32 0.83
CA THR A 77 -19.24 16.70 2.10
C THR A 77 -20.76 16.65 1.93
N HIS A 78 -21.45 15.83 2.74
CA HIS A 78 -22.91 15.65 2.69
C HIS A 78 -23.76 16.91 2.93
N ARG A 79 -23.12 18.02 3.32
CA ARG A 79 -23.78 19.32 3.48
C ARG A 79 -23.04 20.32 2.61
N THR A 80 -23.77 20.90 1.67
CA THR A 80 -23.48 22.27 1.27
C THR A 80 -23.49 23.10 2.55
N ASP A 81 -22.43 23.87 2.78
CA ASP A 81 -22.48 24.82 3.89
C ASP A 81 -23.60 25.84 3.67
N GLN A 82 -23.82 26.72 4.65
CA GLN A 82 -24.87 27.74 4.56
C GLN A 82 -24.71 28.65 3.31
N GLU A 83 -23.55 28.62 2.67
CA GLU A 83 -23.22 29.38 1.46
C GLU A 83 -23.40 28.57 0.17
N GLY A 84 -23.84 27.31 0.26
CA GLY A 84 -24.04 26.45 -0.91
C GLY A 84 -22.74 25.91 -1.51
N VAL A 85 -21.64 25.86 -0.73
CA VAL A 85 -20.36 25.32 -1.18
C VAL A 85 -20.29 23.83 -0.87
N GLU A 86 -20.09 23.01 -1.92
CA GLU A 86 -19.81 21.59 -1.80
C GLU A 86 -18.29 21.36 -1.82
N ARG A 87 -17.77 20.43 -1.03
CA ARG A 87 -16.33 20.12 -1.01
C ARG A 87 -16.10 18.69 -1.44
N ALA A 88 -15.18 18.50 -2.39
CA ALA A 88 -14.59 17.20 -2.65
C ALA A 88 -13.36 17.00 -1.77
N ILE A 89 -13.27 15.83 -1.15
CA ILE A 89 -12.16 15.41 -0.30
C ILE A 89 -11.51 14.20 -0.97
N VAL A 90 -10.20 14.28 -1.17
CA VAL A 90 -9.37 13.23 -1.78
C VAL A 90 -8.27 12.85 -0.79
N CYS A 91 -8.32 11.61 -0.29
CA CYS A 91 -7.46 11.07 0.75
C CYS A 91 -6.59 9.91 0.20
N PRO A 92 -5.35 10.17 -0.24
CA PRO A 92 -4.40 9.12 -0.61
C PRO A 92 -4.06 8.17 0.55
N TRP A 93 -3.37 7.08 0.25
CA TRP A 93 -2.96 6.08 1.26
C TRP A 93 -2.03 6.59 2.35
N TRP A 94 -1.41 7.77 2.27
CA TRP A 94 -0.60 8.30 3.39
C TRP A 94 -1.39 9.18 4.36
N GLY A 95 -2.68 9.42 4.11
CA GLY A 95 -3.61 10.05 5.07
C GLY A 95 -3.73 11.56 5.01
N GLU A 96 -2.86 12.24 4.26
CA GLU A 96 -3.03 13.66 3.93
C GLU A 96 -4.27 13.87 3.06
N ARG A 97 -4.73 15.11 2.93
CA ARG A 97 -6.01 15.43 2.29
C ARG A 97 -5.86 16.56 1.29
N LEU A 98 -6.38 16.35 0.10
CA LEU A 98 -6.66 17.41 -0.86
C LEU A 98 -8.15 17.76 -0.76
N VAL A 99 -8.46 19.01 -0.41
CA VAL A 99 -9.83 19.51 -0.27
C VAL A 99 -10.08 20.57 -1.34
N ILE A 100 -11.12 20.36 -2.13
CA ILE A 100 -11.47 21.20 -3.28
C ILE A 100 -12.87 21.74 -3.07
N GLU A 101 -13.01 23.06 -2.94
CA GLU A 101 -14.30 23.74 -2.99
C GLU A 101 -14.84 23.73 -4.41
N LEU A 102 -16.02 23.15 -4.56
CA LEU A 102 -16.77 23.05 -5.80
C LEU A 102 -17.88 24.10 -5.74
N ARG A 103 -17.69 25.19 -6.48
CA ARG A 103 -18.66 26.27 -6.60
C ARG A 103 -19.42 26.13 -7.91
N LEU A 104 -20.67 26.60 -7.93
CA LEU A 104 -21.42 26.71 -9.17
C LEU A 104 -20.67 27.68 -10.11
N PRO A 105 -20.55 27.35 -11.41
CA PRO A 105 -19.96 28.24 -12.40
C PRO A 105 -20.60 29.63 -12.35
N PRO A 106 -19.83 30.70 -12.60
CA PRO A 106 -18.54 30.72 -13.30
C PRO A 106 -17.30 30.63 -12.41
N CYS A 107 -17.44 30.37 -11.11
CA CYS A 107 -16.30 30.37 -10.20
C CYS A 107 -15.43 29.12 -10.40
N PRO A 108 -14.11 29.26 -10.60
CA PRO A 108 -13.22 28.12 -10.65
C PRO A 108 -13.20 27.40 -9.28
N PRO A 109 -13.01 26.07 -9.27
CA PRO A 109 -12.74 25.32 -8.04
C PRO A 109 -11.54 25.91 -7.28
N LYS A 110 -11.56 25.79 -5.96
CA LYS A 110 -10.49 26.32 -5.11
C LYS A 110 -9.98 25.25 -4.15
N VAL A 111 -8.66 25.06 -4.12
CA VAL A 111 -8.03 24.23 -3.08
C VAL A 111 -8.06 24.99 -1.75
N VAL A 112 -8.54 24.34 -0.70
CA VAL A 112 -8.64 24.92 0.65
C VAL A 112 -7.92 24.05 1.67
N PRO A 113 -7.46 24.63 2.79
CA PRO A 113 -6.85 23.85 3.87
C PRO A 113 -7.82 22.79 4.41
N ALA A 114 -7.28 21.62 4.75
CA ALA A 114 -8.05 20.60 5.46
C ALA A 114 -8.35 21.05 6.89
N THR A 115 -9.63 21.05 7.26
CA THR A 115 -10.11 21.44 8.58
C THR A 115 -10.58 20.22 9.38
N SER A 116 -10.60 20.32 10.71
CA SER A 116 -10.90 19.20 11.61
C SER A 116 -12.37 18.75 11.57
N ASP A 117 -13.27 19.63 11.17
CA ASP A 117 -14.70 19.35 10.97
C ASP A 117 -14.96 18.29 9.89
N LEU A 118 -14.04 18.13 8.92
CA LEU A 118 -14.12 17.09 7.89
C LEU A 118 -13.95 15.67 8.44
N ASN A 119 -13.39 15.52 9.66
CA ASN A 119 -13.20 14.20 10.27
C ASN A 119 -14.53 13.46 10.46
N GLY A 120 -15.61 14.17 10.80
CA GLY A 120 -16.93 13.56 10.99
C GLY A 120 -17.41 12.85 9.74
N SER A 121 -17.43 13.55 8.60
CA SER A 121 -17.87 12.98 7.32
C SER A 121 -16.99 11.82 6.84
N ILE A 122 -15.67 11.90 7.04
CA ILE A 122 -14.75 10.81 6.68
C ILE A 122 -15.00 9.58 7.58
N SER A 123 -15.14 9.77 8.88
CA SER A 123 -15.43 8.69 9.83
C SER A 123 -16.77 8.00 9.56
N GLU A 124 -17.82 8.78 9.27
CA GLU A 124 -19.13 8.27 8.87
C GLU A 124 -19.04 7.42 7.60
N LEU A 125 -18.38 7.94 6.55
CA LEU A 125 -18.18 7.22 5.30
C LEU A 125 -17.41 5.91 5.51
N ILE A 126 -16.33 5.94 6.27
CA ILE A 126 -15.53 4.74 6.57
C ILE A 126 -16.38 3.71 7.31
N THR A 127 -17.11 4.14 8.33
CA THR A 127 -17.96 3.24 9.13
C THR A 127 -19.06 2.61 8.28
N GLU A 128 -19.74 3.42 7.47
CA GLU A 128 -20.79 2.95 6.57
C GLU A 128 -20.23 1.99 5.50
N GLY A 129 -19.09 2.34 4.92
CA GLY A 129 -18.38 1.52 3.93
C GLY A 129 -17.97 0.15 4.50
N LEU A 130 -17.43 0.13 5.72
CA LEU A 130 -17.09 -1.11 6.43
C LEU A 130 -18.34 -1.95 6.71
N ARG A 131 -19.40 -1.34 7.24
CA ARG A 131 -20.68 -1.99 7.55
C ARG A 131 -21.27 -2.66 6.31
N LYS A 132 -21.34 -1.92 5.20
CA LYS A 132 -21.84 -2.44 3.91
C LYS A 132 -20.97 -3.58 3.40
N THR A 133 -19.65 -3.42 3.44
CA THR A 133 -18.70 -4.46 3.01
C THR A 133 -18.93 -5.78 3.74
N ILE A 134 -19.11 -5.72 5.06
CA ILE A 134 -19.35 -6.92 5.88
C ILE A 134 -20.68 -7.56 5.53
N ALA A 135 -21.74 -6.75 5.40
CA ALA A 135 -23.06 -7.26 5.01
C ALA A 135 -23.03 -7.93 3.62
N ASP A 136 -22.24 -7.40 2.68
CA ASP A 136 -22.06 -7.99 1.35
C ASP A 136 -21.33 -9.35 1.46
N PHE A 137 -20.27 -9.44 2.26
CA PHE A 137 -19.55 -10.70 2.50
C PHE A 137 -20.40 -11.75 3.24
N GLU A 138 -21.19 -11.37 4.24
CA GLU A 138 -22.08 -12.27 4.97
C GLU A 138 -23.15 -12.91 4.06
N LYS A 139 -23.55 -12.20 2.99
CA LYS A 139 -24.46 -12.70 1.96
C LYS A 139 -23.78 -13.58 0.90
N GLY A 140 -22.47 -13.79 1.00
CA GLY A 140 -21.68 -14.50 -0.01
C GLY A 140 -21.48 -13.69 -1.30
N THR A 141 -21.75 -12.38 -1.25
CA THR A 141 -21.50 -11.45 -2.36
C THR A 141 -20.06 -10.97 -2.27
N GLU A 142 -19.39 -10.90 -3.41
CA GLU A 142 -18.07 -10.28 -3.45
C GLU A 142 -18.24 -8.77 -3.24
N ALA A 143 -17.64 -8.23 -2.17
CA ALA A 143 -17.62 -6.78 -1.96
C ALA A 143 -16.82 -6.14 -3.09
N LYS A 144 -17.55 -5.54 -4.04
CA LYS A 144 -16.95 -4.90 -5.20
C LYS A 144 -16.19 -3.66 -4.75
N GLN A 145 -14.97 -3.47 -5.27
CA GLN A 145 -14.40 -2.13 -5.30
C GLN A 145 -15.35 -1.21 -6.06
N THR A 146 -15.42 0.06 -5.68
CA THR A 146 -16.17 1.07 -6.44
C THR A 146 -15.88 0.91 -7.93
N ASP A 147 -16.93 0.81 -8.74
CA ASP A 147 -16.76 0.73 -10.19
C ASP A 147 -16.43 2.12 -10.72
N LEU A 148 -15.14 2.34 -10.91
CA LEU A 148 -14.57 3.60 -11.34
C LEU A 148 -14.90 3.95 -12.81
N SER A 149 -15.55 3.04 -13.54
CA SER A 149 -16.09 3.28 -14.89
C SER A 149 -17.46 3.97 -14.89
N CYS A 150 -18.10 4.09 -13.72
CA CYS A 150 -19.38 4.76 -13.53
C CYS A 150 -19.22 6.04 -12.67
N PRO A 151 -20.15 7.00 -12.77
CA PRO A 151 -20.29 8.07 -11.78
C PRO A 151 -20.46 7.52 -10.37
N ASN A 152 -19.66 7.99 -9.40
CA ASN A 152 -19.82 7.63 -8.00
C ASN A 152 -19.78 8.85 -7.08
N ASP A 153 -20.63 8.87 -6.06
CA ASP A 153 -20.64 9.91 -5.03
C ASP A 153 -19.45 9.77 -4.05
N PHE A 154 -18.77 8.62 -4.06
CA PHE A 154 -17.57 8.35 -3.30
C PHE A 154 -16.71 7.28 -3.98
N ILE A 155 -15.42 7.24 -3.63
CA ILE A 155 -14.49 6.18 -4.01
C ILE A 155 -14.00 5.51 -2.73
N GLY A 156 -14.17 4.19 -2.64
CA GLY A 156 -13.66 3.39 -1.54
C GLY A 156 -14.02 1.92 -1.67
N GLY A 157 -13.10 1.05 -1.27
CA GLY A 157 -13.34 -0.39 -1.16
C GLY A 157 -12.92 -0.92 0.21
N PRO A 158 -13.07 -2.23 0.45
CA PRO A 158 -12.72 -2.86 1.72
C PRO A 158 -11.32 -2.48 2.21
N ILE A 159 -10.34 -2.49 1.29
CA ILE A 159 -8.96 -2.12 1.57
C ILE A 159 -8.84 -0.64 1.96
N SER A 160 -9.47 0.28 1.21
CA SER A 160 -9.44 1.72 1.51
C SER A 160 -10.07 2.02 2.87
N TYR A 161 -11.26 1.49 3.14
CA TYR A 161 -11.96 1.75 4.40
C TYR A 161 -11.16 1.26 5.60
N SER A 162 -10.65 0.02 5.55
CA SER A 162 -9.81 -0.50 6.63
C SER A 162 -8.56 0.34 6.83
N HIS A 163 -7.84 0.61 5.73
CA HIS A 163 -6.60 1.38 5.78
C HIS A 163 -6.78 2.77 6.39
N HIS A 164 -7.81 3.50 5.95
CA HIS A 164 -8.11 4.84 6.45
C HIS A 164 -8.68 4.84 7.86
N ALA A 165 -9.46 3.84 8.27
CA ALA A 165 -9.88 3.66 9.66
C ALA A 165 -8.67 3.63 10.61
N GLY A 166 -7.63 2.89 10.22
CA GLY A 166 -6.37 2.84 10.97
C GLY A 166 -5.62 4.19 10.98
N LEU A 167 -5.53 4.87 9.84
CA LEU A 167 -4.81 6.16 9.75
C LEU A 167 -5.43 7.25 10.61
N ILE A 168 -6.76 7.34 10.65
CA ILE A 168 -7.47 8.33 11.48
C ILE A 168 -7.72 7.84 12.90
N GLN A 169 -7.21 6.66 13.26
CA GLN A 169 -7.38 6.03 14.57
C GLN A 169 -8.84 5.83 15.00
N LEU A 170 -9.72 5.45 14.07
CA LEU A 170 -11.17 5.26 14.29
C LEU A 170 -11.45 4.02 15.15
N ARG A 171 -11.55 4.19 16.47
CA ARG A 171 -11.75 3.09 17.44
C ARG A 171 -13.08 2.38 17.26
N GLU A 172 -14.12 3.12 16.86
CA GLU A 172 -15.47 2.63 16.57
C GLU A 172 -15.48 1.61 15.43
N ALA A 173 -14.46 1.60 14.57
CA ALA A 173 -14.34 0.64 13.48
C ALA A 173 -13.87 -0.76 13.94
N GLU A 174 -13.44 -0.94 15.19
CA GLU A 174 -12.77 -2.15 15.65
C GLU A 174 -13.57 -3.43 15.36
N GLU A 175 -14.87 -3.45 15.71
CA GLU A 175 -15.71 -4.64 15.50
C GLU A 175 -15.76 -5.03 14.01
N TYR A 176 -15.88 -4.04 13.13
CA TYR A 176 -15.92 -4.26 11.69
C TYR A 176 -14.57 -4.77 11.17
N LEU A 177 -13.47 -4.20 11.64
CA LEU A 177 -12.13 -4.64 11.25
C LEU A 177 -11.86 -6.09 11.68
N ARG A 178 -12.32 -6.50 12.87
CA ARG A 178 -12.22 -7.90 13.32
C ARG A 178 -13.03 -8.85 12.43
N LYS A 179 -14.24 -8.46 12.04
CA LYS A 179 -15.04 -9.25 11.08
C LYS A 179 -14.33 -9.35 9.73
N LEU A 180 -13.77 -8.26 9.21
CA LEU A 180 -13.01 -8.29 7.96
C LEU A 180 -11.75 -9.15 8.05
N GLU A 181 -11.03 -9.11 9.16
CA GLU A 181 -9.89 -9.99 9.40
C GLU A 181 -10.29 -11.47 9.27
N ALA A 182 -11.39 -11.87 9.93
CA ALA A 182 -11.87 -13.24 9.90
C ALA A 182 -12.42 -13.65 8.52
N PHE A 183 -13.30 -12.83 7.96
CA PHE A 183 -14.14 -13.19 6.82
C PHE A 183 -13.52 -12.91 5.45
N SER A 184 -12.42 -12.15 5.34
CA SER A 184 -11.88 -11.71 4.05
C SER A 184 -11.70 -12.88 3.07
N PRO A 185 -12.56 -13.02 2.04
CA PRO A 185 -12.30 -13.98 0.98
C PRO A 185 -10.97 -13.60 0.30
N ALA A 186 -10.31 -14.58 -0.32
CA ALA A 186 -9.25 -14.24 -1.27
C ALA A 186 -9.91 -13.39 -2.37
N LEU A 187 -9.28 -12.28 -2.78
CA LEU A 187 -9.83 -11.49 -3.89
C LEU A 187 -9.87 -12.39 -5.13
N THR A 188 -11.07 -12.72 -5.60
CA THR A 188 -11.24 -13.42 -6.86
C THR A 188 -10.83 -12.48 -7.99
N GLY A 189 -9.86 -12.90 -8.81
CA GLY A 189 -9.33 -12.09 -9.92
C GLY A 189 -7.89 -11.60 -9.78
N PHE A 190 -7.26 -11.67 -8.60
CA PHE A 190 -5.79 -11.51 -8.49
C PHE A 190 -5.03 -12.78 -8.89
N GLY A 191 -5.74 -13.88 -9.14
CA GLY A 191 -5.16 -15.16 -9.54
C GLY A 191 -4.27 -15.76 -8.46
N TRP A 192 -3.79 -16.98 -8.72
CA TRP A 192 -2.63 -17.48 -8.01
C TRP A 192 -1.42 -16.64 -8.41
N VAL A 193 -0.73 -16.05 -7.45
CA VAL A 193 0.59 -15.48 -7.72
C VAL A 193 1.59 -16.61 -7.49
N SER A 194 2.29 -17.00 -8.54
CA SER A 194 3.37 -17.97 -8.45
C SER A 194 4.66 -17.23 -8.11
N PHE A 195 5.32 -17.68 -7.05
CA PHE A 195 6.56 -17.12 -6.55
C PHE A 195 7.51 -18.23 -6.17
N SER A 196 8.61 -18.36 -6.92
CA SER A 196 9.51 -19.50 -6.82
C SER A 196 8.74 -20.83 -6.95
N ASP A 197 9.01 -21.79 -6.07
CA ASP A 197 8.33 -23.09 -5.99
C ASP A 197 6.92 -23.03 -5.33
N PHE A 198 6.44 -21.83 -4.96
CA PHE A 198 5.22 -21.65 -4.19
C PHE A 198 4.13 -20.91 -4.97
N SER A 199 2.90 -21.39 -4.91
CA SER A 199 1.72 -20.65 -5.36
C SER A 199 0.98 -20.11 -4.16
N TYR A 200 0.66 -18.82 -4.17
CA TYR A 200 -0.04 -18.17 -3.07
C TYR A 200 -1.24 -17.32 -3.51
N HIS A 201 -2.09 -17.04 -2.54
CA HIS A 201 -3.29 -16.24 -2.61
C HIS A 201 -3.25 -15.12 -1.58
N PRO A 202 -3.26 -13.85 -2.03
CA PRO A 202 -3.33 -12.73 -1.12
C PRO A 202 -4.76 -12.44 -0.64
N HIS A 203 -4.86 -12.08 0.64
CA HIS A 203 -6.06 -11.54 1.28
C HIS A 203 -5.81 -10.07 1.67
N PRO A 204 -5.77 -9.13 0.71
CA PRO A 204 -5.36 -7.76 0.98
C PRO A 204 -6.33 -6.97 1.88
N ALA A 205 -7.62 -7.31 1.87
CA ALA A 205 -8.58 -6.72 2.82
C ALA A 205 -8.30 -7.18 4.26
N ARG A 206 -7.98 -8.46 4.47
CA ARG A 206 -7.46 -8.96 5.76
C ARG A 206 -6.21 -8.21 6.19
N LEU A 207 -5.20 -8.12 5.33
CA LEU A 207 -3.96 -7.40 5.64
C LEU A 207 -4.22 -5.94 6.05
N ALA A 208 -5.10 -5.25 5.32
CA ALA A 208 -5.49 -3.88 5.64
C ALA A 208 -6.22 -3.79 6.98
N ALA A 209 -7.13 -4.72 7.28
CA ALA A 209 -7.82 -4.78 8.56
C ALA A 209 -6.87 -5.05 9.73
N GLN A 210 -5.91 -5.97 9.58
CA GLN A 210 -4.89 -6.26 10.60
C GLN A 210 -3.99 -5.05 10.87
N THR A 211 -3.55 -4.39 9.80
CA THR A 211 -2.76 -3.15 9.90
C THR A 211 -3.56 -2.06 10.62
N ALA A 212 -4.86 -1.94 10.29
CA ALA A 212 -5.74 -0.96 10.90
C ALA A 212 -5.98 -1.24 12.39
N LEU A 213 -6.24 -2.50 12.76
CA LEU A 213 -6.37 -2.94 14.15
C LEU A 213 -5.14 -2.51 14.96
N ARG A 214 -3.94 -2.77 14.46
CA ARG A 214 -2.68 -2.37 15.13
C ARG A 214 -2.59 -0.85 15.33
N ARG A 215 -2.95 -0.06 14.31
CA ARG A 215 -2.92 1.41 14.38
C ARG A 215 -3.93 1.98 15.37
N ILE A 216 -5.10 1.36 15.46
CA ILE A 216 -6.06 1.66 16.52
C ILE A 216 -5.70 0.97 17.84
N GLY A 217 -4.47 0.51 18.06
CA GLY A 217 -4.02 -0.05 19.34
C GLY A 217 -4.64 -1.38 19.75
N SER A 218 -5.23 -2.12 18.82
CA SER A 218 -5.85 -3.43 19.04
C SER A 218 -5.05 -4.53 18.35
N SER A 219 -4.89 -5.68 19.00
CA SER A 219 -4.13 -6.80 18.42
C SER A 219 -5.00 -7.59 17.42
N PRO A 220 -4.48 -7.88 16.21
CA PRO A 220 -5.09 -8.83 15.29
C PRO A 220 -5.16 -10.25 15.87
N VAL A 221 -6.09 -11.05 15.37
CA VAL A 221 -6.21 -12.48 15.74
C VAL A 221 -5.10 -13.32 15.08
N GLY A 222 -4.54 -12.85 13.97
CA GLY A 222 -3.39 -13.49 13.32
C GLY A 222 -3.79 -14.50 12.23
N HIS A 223 -4.95 -14.30 11.59
CA HIS A 223 -5.29 -15.04 10.38
C HIS A 223 -4.25 -14.75 9.26
N PRO A 224 -3.80 -15.75 8.48
CA PRO A 224 -2.80 -15.50 7.44
C PRO A 224 -3.32 -14.51 6.39
N ALA A 225 -2.57 -13.43 6.14
CA ALA A 225 -2.84 -12.48 5.05
C ALA A 225 -2.47 -13.05 3.67
N LEU A 226 -1.67 -14.11 3.65
CA LEU A 226 -1.34 -14.91 2.47
C LEU A 226 -1.62 -16.39 2.77
N SER A 227 -2.27 -17.08 1.84
CA SER A 227 -2.42 -18.54 1.88
C SER A 227 -1.66 -19.18 0.73
N PHE A 228 -0.96 -20.27 0.99
CA PHE A 228 -0.28 -21.04 -0.05
C PHE A 228 -1.14 -22.22 -0.44
N SER A 229 -1.12 -22.64 -1.71
CA SER A 229 -1.63 -23.97 -2.06
C SER A 229 -0.56 -24.86 -2.65
N GLY A 230 -0.77 -26.16 -2.45
CA GLY A 230 0.01 -27.20 -3.11
C GLY A 230 -0.48 -27.54 -4.51
N ALA A 231 -1.34 -26.73 -5.14
CA ALA A 231 -1.79 -26.95 -6.50
C ALA A 231 -0.96 -26.08 -7.45
N SER A 232 -0.09 -26.72 -8.24
CA SER A 232 0.66 -26.08 -9.30
C SER A 232 -0.30 -25.33 -10.24
N PHE A 233 -0.06 -24.03 -10.43
CA PHE A 233 -0.61 -23.35 -11.60
C PHE A 233 -0.07 -24.03 -12.87
N GLU A 234 -0.93 -24.13 -13.88
CA GLU A 234 -0.78 -24.90 -15.13
C GLU A 234 0.68 -25.15 -15.57
N GLY A 235 1.12 -26.41 -15.46
CA GLY A 235 2.34 -26.91 -16.11
C GLY A 235 3.57 -27.11 -15.22
N ASN A 236 3.60 -26.60 -13.98
CA ASN A 236 4.75 -26.85 -13.10
C ASN A 236 4.49 -28.03 -12.14
N THR A 237 4.62 -29.26 -12.64
CA THR A 237 4.42 -30.50 -11.87
C THR A 237 5.39 -30.69 -10.70
N ASN A 238 6.36 -29.78 -10.53
CA ASN A 238 7.41 -29.86 -9.51
C ASN A 238 7.19 -28.90 -8.33
N ALA A 239 6.09 -28.12 -8.30
CA ALA A 239 5.81 -27.26 -7.14
C ALA A 239 5.72 -28.10 -5.87
N LYS A 240 6.61 -27.84 -4.90
CA LYS A 240 6.62 -28.57 -3.63
C LYS A 240 5.31 -28.31 -2.89
N LYS A 241 4.57 -29.39 -2.60
CA LYS A 241 3.39 -29.34 -1.74
C LYS A 241 3.82 -29.00 -0.31
N LEU A 242 3.79 -27.73 0.06
CA LEU A 242 3.84 -27.38 1.48
C LEU A 242 2.56 -27.85 2.14
N THR A 243 2.68 -28.66 3.18
CA THR A 243 1.55 -28.97 4.06
C THR A 243 1.18 -27.69 4.80
N ILE A 244 0.05 -27.10 4.42
CA ILE A 244 -0.36 -25.79 4.89
C ILE A 244 -0.71 -25.89 6.38
N LYS A 245 0.01 -25.18 7.25
CA LYS A 245 -0.51 -24.87 8.60
C LYS A 245 -1.60 -23.82 8.45
N ASN A 246 -2.85 -24.26 8.40
CA ASN A 246 -4.04 -23.41 8.29
C ASN A 246 -4.48 -22.74 9.62
N GLY A 247 -3.58 -22.67 10.61
CA GLY A 247 -3.88 -22.09 11.92
C GLY A 247 -3.42 -20.63 12.02
N PRO A 248 -4.08 -19.80 12.85
CA PRO A 248 -3.55 -18.48 13.18
C PRO A 248 -2.15 -18.63 13.79
N PHE A 249 -1.22 -17.80 13.33
CA PHE A 249 0.04 -17.58 14.03
C PHE A 249 -0.17 -16.31 14.84
N ASP A 250 -0.56 -16.46 16.10
CA ASP A 250 -0.63 -15.32 17.00
C ASP A 250 0.75 -14.63 17.09
N GLY A 251 0.74 -13.33 17.36
CA GLY A 251 1.94 -12.49 17.34
C GLY A 251 3.04 -12.99 18.27
N GLU A 252 2.67 -13.52 19.43
CA GLU A 252 3.62 -13.96 20.47
C GLU A 252 4.30 -15.28 20.09
N THR A 253 3.54 -16.22 19.53
CA THR A 253 4.08 -17.47 18.98
C THR A 253 4.98 -17.18 17.78
N LYS A 254 4.60 -16.22 16.92
CA LYS A 254 5.45 -15.78 15.80
C LYS A 254 6.74 -15.15 16.34
N HIS A 255 6.65 -14.19 17.24
CA HIS A 255 7.76 -13.48 17.89
C HIS A 255 8.79 -14.44 18.52
N SER A 256 8.34 -15.36 19.37
CA SER A 256 9.23 -16.30 20.07
C SER A 256 10.01 -17.23 19.14
N ARG A 257 9.54 -17.42 17.88
CA ARG A 257 10.16 -18.25 16.86
C ARG A 257 11.07 -17.48 15.90
N VAL A 258 10.92 -16.15 15.79
CA VAL A 258 11.75 -15.31 14.90
C VAL A 258 13.24 -15.44 15.23
N LYS A 259 13.62 -15.59 16.50
CA LYS A 259 15.02 -15.82 16.92
C LYS A 259 15.68 -17.07 16.33
N ARG A 260 14.89 -18.00 15.76
CA ARG A 260 15.39 -19.22 15.14
C ARG A 260 15.63 -19.05 13.64
N VAL A 261 15.24 -17.92 13.06
CA VAL A 261 15.45 -17.60 11.65
C VAL A 261 16.92 -17.31 11.40
N LYS A 262 17.52 -17.99 10.43
CA LYS A 262 18.97 -17.91 10.14
C LYS A 262 19.23 -17.73 8.65
N LYS A 263 20.37 -17.11 8.31
CA LYS A 263 20.88 -17.07 6.94
C LYS A 263 21.01 -18.50 6.37
N ASN A 264 20.74 -18.64 5.08
CA ASN A 264 20.70 -19.88 4.32
C ASN A 264 19.58 -20.86 4.71
N MET A 265 18.67 -20.50 5.64
CA MET A 265 17.50 -21.31 5.95
C MET A 265 16.62 -21.47 4.69
N PRO A 266 16.23 -22.70 4.32
CA PRO A 266 15.26 -22.94 3.27
C PRO A 266 13.93 -22.24 3.53
N LEU A 267 13.29 -21.74 2.48
CA LEU A 267 12.03 -21.00 2.61
C LEU A 267 10.88 -21.85 3.16
N GLU A 268 10.89 -23.15 2.84
CA GLU A 268 10.00 -24.17 3.40
C GLU A 268 10.14 -24.30 4.93
N ASP A 269 11.37 -24.23 5.44
CA ASP A 269 11.64 -24.30 6.88
C ASP A 269 11.18 -23.01 7.58
N LEU A 270 11.42 -21.86 6.95
CA LEU A 270 10.94 -20.56 7.44
C LEU A 270 9.41 -20.55 7.54
N TYR A 271 8.74 -20.98 6.48
CA TYR A 271 7.28 -21.09 6.45
C TYR A 271 6.77 -22.02 7.55
N THR A 272 7.41 -23.18 7.73
CA THR A 272 7.04 -24.14 8.79
C THR A 272 7.21 -23.56 10.20
N LEU A 273 8.22 -22.70 10.37
CA LEU A 273 8.61 -22.07 11.63
C LEU A 273 7.67 -20.92 12.02
N ILE A 274 7.54 -19.90 11.18
CA ILE A 274 6.81 -18.65 11.50
C ILE A 274 5.56 -18.39 10.66
N GLY A 275 5.22 -19.30 9.74
CA GLY A 275 4.04 -19.20 8.90
C GLY A 275 4.25 -18.38 7.63
N ALA A 276 3.13 -18.09 6.95
CA ALA A 276 3.09 -17.24 5.77
C ALA A 276 3.55 -15.82 6.11
N PRO A 277 4.27 -15.14 5.20
CA PRO A 277 4.50 -13.70 5.35
C PRO A 277 3.18 -12.93 5.25
N ASP A 278 3.18 -11.73 5.81
CA ASP A 278 2.04 -10.81 5.72
C ASP A 278 2.03 -10.11 4.35
N TYR A 279 3.20 -9.94 3.73
CA TYR A 279 3.36 -9.34 2.41
C TYR A 279 4.61 -9.89 1.69
N ILE A 280 4.55 -10.00 0.36
CA ILE A 280 5.67 -10.43 -0.50
C ILE A 280 5.88 -9.35 -1.56
N ASP A 281 7.13 -8.94 -1.76
CA ASP A 281 7.49 -7.90 -2.72
C ASP A 281 8.96 -8.01 -3.15
N ARG A 282 9.42 -7.06 -3.97
CA ARG A 282 10.81 -6.93 -4.43
C ARG A 282 11.30 -5.50 -4.28
N ASN A 283 12.60 -5.33 -4.13
CA ASN A 283 13.21 -4.00 -4.21
C ASN A 283 13.37 -3.53 -5.66
N THR A 284 13.93 -2.33 -5.82
CA THR A 284 14.24 -1.71 -7.12
C THR A 284 15.22 -2.50 -7.97
N GLU A 285 16.08 -3.30 -7.33
CA GLU A 285 17.09 -4.15 -7.97
C GLU A 285 16.50 -5.51 -8.38
N GLY A 286 15.25 -5.79 -8.01
CA GLY A 286 14.57 -7.05 -8.26
C GLY A 286 14.81 -8.13 -7.22
N CYS A 287 15.55 -7.84 -6.13
CA CYS A 287 15.73 -8.75 -5.01
C CYS A 287 14.42 -8.88 -4.22
N PHE A 288 14.01 -10.12 -3.98
CA PHE A 288 12.74 -10.41 -3.33
C PHE A 288 12.86 -10.40 -1.82
N TYR A 289 11.78 -9.97 -1.16
CA TYR A 289 11.67 -10.03 0.28
C TYR A 289 10.28 -10.43 0.74
N TRP A 290 10.26 -11.12 1.88
CA TRP A 290 9.07 -11.46 2.64
C TRP A 290 8.98 -10.54 3.85
N ARG A 291 7.83 -9.91 4.06
CA ARG A 291 7.57 -9.04 5.20
C ARG A 291 6.67 -9.76 6.21
N TYR A 292 7.08 -9.69 7.47
CA TYR A 292 6.30 -10.12 8.61
C TYR A 292 6.06 -8.95 9.55
N ASP A 293 4.81 -8.75 9.94
CA ASP A 293 4.44 -7.82 10.99
C ASP A 293 4.26 -8.60 12.30
N ILE A 294 5.14 -8.33 13.27
CA ILE A 294 5.24 -9.09 14.52
C ILE A 294 4.61 -8.30 15.67
N ASP A 295 3.47 -8.80 16.16
CA ASP A 295 2.74 -8.25 17.32
C ASP A 295 3.34 -8.74 18.65
N ALA A 296 4.61 -8.43 18.91
CA ALA A 296 5.27 -8.76 20.17
C ALA A 296 4.77 -7.86 21.30
N THR A 297 4.48 -8.45 22.47
CA THR A 297 4.04 -7.69 23.64
C THR A 297 5.13 -6.69 24.07
N GLY A 298 4.82 -5.40 24.03
CA GLY A 298 5.71 -4.31 24.46
C GLY A 298 6.65 -3.76 23.39
N ALA A 299 7.19 -4.61 22.50
CA ALA A 299 8.14 -4.19 21.46
C ALA A 299 7.80 -4.79 20.08
N PRO A 300 6.70 -4.34 19.45
CA PRO A 300 6.33 -4.79 18.11
C PRO A 300 7.34 -4.33 17.05
N PHE A 301 7.53 -5.12 15.99
CA PHE A 301 8.49 -4.82 14.93
C PHE A 301 8.07 -5.38 13.57
N THR A 302 8.63 -4.83 12.49
CA THR A 302 8.54 -5.42 11.16
C THR A 302 9.83 -6.20 10.87
N LEU A 303 9.69 -7.43 10.36
CA LEU A 303 10.81 -8.27 9.93
C LEU A 303 10.78 -8.41 8.41
N LEU A 304 11.86 -7.99 7.75
CA LEU A 304 12.09 -8.21 6.32
C LEU A 304 13.07 -9.37 6.12
N ILE A 305 12.64 -10.38 5.39
CA ILE A 305 13.44 -11.53 5.00
C ILE A 305 13.77 -11.43 3.52
N TRP A 306 15.00 -11.07 3.20
CA TRP A 306 15.52 -11.03 1.84
C TRP A 306 15.91 -12.44 1.38
N LEU A 307 15.55 -12.75 0.16
CA LEU A 307 15.77 -14.05 -0.45
C LEU A 307 16.95 -13.96 -1.41
N ASN A 308 17.68 -15.07 -1.52
CA ASN A 308 18.74 -15.19 -2.50
C ASN A 308 18.21 -15.14 -3.95
N ASP A 309 19.09 -15.05 -4.94
CA ASP A 309 18.72 -14.98 -6.37
C ASP A 309 17.77 -16.10 -6.82
N THR A 310 17.95 -17.31 -6.28
CA THR A 310 17.10 -18.47 -6.59
C THR A 310 15.79 -18.49 -5.80
N GLN A 311 15.54 -17.52 -4.93
CA GLN A 311 14.35 -17.37 -4.09
C GLN A 311 14.00 -18.64 -3.29
N SER A 312 15.02 -19.38 -2.85
CA SER A 312 14.84 -20.68 -2.19
C SER A 312 15.35 -20.68 -0.75
N LYS A 313 16.17 -19.68 -0.39
CA LYS A 313 16.79 -19.54 0.93
C LYS A 313 16.82 -18.09 1.37
N ILE A 314 16.90 -17.92 2.69
CA ILE A 314 17.12 -16.61 3.32
C ILE A 314 18.54 -16.15 3.04
N GLU A 315 18.68 -14.99 2.41
CA GLU A 315 19.96 -14.31 2.25
C GLU A 315 20.27 -13.38 3.43
N ARG A 316 19.25 -12.63 3.87
CA ARG A 316 19.36 -11.64 4.94
C ARG A 316 18.03 -11.49 5.68
N ALA A 317 18.08 -11.23 6.98
CA ALA A 317 16.93 -10.90 7.80
C ALA A 317 17.19 -9.53 8.47
N VAL A 318 16.23 -8.61 8.41
CA VAL A 318 16.35 -7.26 8.98
C VAL A 318 15.13 -6.95 9.82
N ARG A 319 15.36 -6.53 11.06
CA ARG A 319 14.32 -6.07 12.00
C ARG A 319 14.23 -4.55 11.94
N TYR A 320 13.02 -4.02 11.87
CA TYR A 320 12.72 -2.59 11.89
C TYR A 320 11.90 -2.21 13.12
N GLU A 321 12.42 -1.24 13.86
CA GLU A 321 11.78 -0.60 15.00
C GLU A 321 11.90 0.92 14.83
N PRO A 322 10.79 1.68 14.85
CA PRO A 322 9.42 1.21 15.08
C PRO A 322 8.87 0.41 13.86
N PRO A 323 7.79 -0.38 14.06
CA PRO A 323 7.24 -1.21 12.99
C PRO A 323 6.59 -0.35 11.89
N PHE A 324 6.56 -0.84 10.64
CA PHE A 324 6.09 -0.07 9.48
C PHE A 324 4.61 0.35 9.54
N TRP A 325 3.79 -0.29 10.38
CA TRP A 325 2.39 0.12 10.55
C TRP A 325 2.23 1.27 11.55
N SER A 326 3.22 1.53 12.40
CA SER A 326 3.17 2.59 13.42
C SER A 326 3.34 3.99 12.82
N THR A 327 4.00 4.09 11.66
CA THR A 327 4.13 5.32 10.91
C THR A 327 3.12 5.32 9.75
N GLY A 328 2.60 6.51 9.42
CA GLY A 328 1.87 6.71 8.15
C GLY A 328 2.77 6.46 6.94
N ASP A 329 4.09 6.52 7.15
CA ASP A 329 5.12 6.14 6.20
C ASP A 329 5.38 4.64 6.20
N LEU A 330 5.56 4.06 5.01
CA LEU A 330 6.20 2.76 4.85
C LEU A 330 7.67 2.76 5.31
N PHE A 331 8.30 3.94 5.44
CA PHE A 331 9.67 4.14 5.92
C PHE A 331 9.73 5.43 6.74
N SER A 332 9.98 5.32 8.05
CA SER A 332 10.18 6.49 8.92
C SER A 332 11.33 7.34 8.36
N SER A 333 11.07 8.60 8.05
CA SER A 333 12.07 9.59 7.60
C SER A 333 13.04 10.03 8.71
N ARG A 334 13.38 9.15 9.65
CA ARG A 334 14.22 9.50 10.80
C ARG A 334 15.68 9.21 10.47
N ASP A 335 16.43 10.32 10.53
CA ASP A 335 17.87 10.53 10.46
C ASP A 335 18.59 10.16 9.16
N ASP A 336 18.70 11.17 8.28
CA ASP A 336 19.67 11.28 7.19
C ASP A 336 21.15 11.19 7.65
N ASN A 337 21.40 10.90 8.92
CA ASN A 337 22.73 10.76 9.53
C ASN A 337 23.02 9.37 10.09
N GLU A 338 22.04 8.46 10.13
CA GLU A 338 22.29 7.04 10.38
C GLU A 338 22.09 6.29 9.06
N GLU A 339 23.14 6.22 8.25
CA GLU A 339 23.17 5.29 7.13
C GLU A 339 22.88 3.89 7.67
N PRO A 340 21.80 3.20 7.26
CA PRO A 340 21.78 1.76 7.39
C PRO A 340 23.00 1.27 6.61
N ILE A 341 23.96 0.64 7.29
CA ILE A 341 25.17 0.12 6.68
C ILE A 341 24.76 -0.90 5.60
N CYS A 342 24.63 -0.38 4.39
CA CYS A 342 24.55 -1.07 3.13
C CYS A 342 25.73 -0.54 2.30
N PRO A 343 26.37 -1.36 1.45
CA PRO A 343 27.47 -0.92 0.60
C PRO A 343 27.05 0.30 -0.25
N PRO A 344 27.97 1.19 -0.61
CA PRO A 344 27.65 2.45 -1.27
C PRO A 344 27.07 2.20 -2.66
N GLY A 345 25.80 2.59 -2.83
CA GLY A 345 25.10 2.58 -4.11
C GLY A 345 23.72 1.96 -3.99
N HIS A 346 22.69 2.82 -4.02
CA HIS A 346 21.26 2.51 -4.23
C HIS A 346 20.39 2.33 -2.97
N MET A 347 19.53 3.34 -2.70
CA MET A 347 18.08 3.11 -2.55
C MET A 347 17.28 4.41 -2.46
N ARG A 348 16.31 4.57 -3.36
CA ARG A 348 14.95 5.01 -3.03
C ARG A 348 14.07 3.82 -3.33
N LEU A 349 13.34 3.30 -2.35
CA LEU A 349 12.38 2.22 -2.55
C LEU A 349 11.29 2.69 -3.52
N ALA A 350 11.44 2.33 -4.80
CA ALA A 350 10.45 2.55 -5.83
C ALA A 350 9.87 1.19 -6.25
N LEU A 351 8.63 0.96 -5.84
CA LEU A 351 7.75 -0.04 -6.41
C LEU A 351 7.44 0.35 -7.88
N ARG A 352 7.96 -0.38 -8.88
CA ARG A 352 7.20 -0.86 -10.07
C ARG A 352 8.03 -1.56 -11.16
N PHE A 353 7.26 -2.19 -12.05
CA PHE A 353 7.53 -3.30 -12.95
C PHE A 353 8.47 -3.07 -14.14
N GLN A 354 9.05 -4.20 -14.56
CA GLN A 354 9.79 -4.45 -15.79
C GLN A 354 9.17 -3.79 -17.03
N ARG A 355 10.04 -3.15 -17.81
CA ARG A 355 9.78 -2.75 -19.18
C ARG A 355 10.50 -3.74 -20.09
N THR A 356 9.77 -4.66 -20.71
CA THR A 356 10.24 -5.32 -21.94
C THR A 356 9.95 -4.37 -23.10
N GLY A 357 10.97 -3.63 -23.53
CA GLY A 357 10.98 -2.90 -24.80
C GLY A 357 11.83 -3.66 -25.82
N PRO A 358 11.59 -3.48 -27.13
CA PRO A 358 12.16 -4.33 -28.16
C PRO A 358 13.65 -4.06 -28.34
N VAL A 359 14.38 -5.14 -28.62
CA VAL A 359 15.75 -5.10 -29.12
C VAL A 359 15.76 -4.32 -30.44
N LEU A 360 16.35 -3.13 -30.43
CA LEU A 360 16.83 -2.46 -31.63
C LEU A 360 18.31 -2.18 -31.40
N GLY A 361 19.15 -2.87 -32.15
CA GLY A 361 20.58 -2.58 -32.19
C GLY A 361 20.87 -1.34 -33.02
N SER A 362 21.89 -0.57 -32.62
CA SER A 362 23.14 -0.40 -33.37
C SER A 362 24.06 0.61 -32.68
N ASP A 363 25.32 0.20 -32.59
CA ASP A 363 26.59 0.92 -32.73
C ASP A 363 26.88 2.30 -32.10
N ASN A 364 28.06 2.29 -31.45
CA ASN A 364 29.06 3.35 -31.27
C ASN A 364 28.86 4.39 -30.17
N GLY A 365 29.84 4.41 -29.24
CA GLY A 365 30.36 5.66 -28.69
C GLY A 365 30.53 5.73 -27.17
N THR A 366 31.71 5.38 -26.70
CA THR A 366 32.33 5.59 -25.37
C THR A 366 31.90 6.88 -24.64
N ILE A 367 31.60 6.80 -23.33
CA ILE A 367 31.76 7.93 -22.39
C ILE A 367 32.38 7.44 -21.07
N TRP A 368 33.47 8.10 -20.67
CA TRP A 368 34.28 7.85 -19.48
C TRP A 368 33.67 8.45 -18.21
N ALA A 369 33.88 7.82 -17.05
CA ALA A 369 33.73 8.48 -15.74
C ALA A 369 35.04 8.38 -14.93
N ARG A 370 35.62 9.54 -14.62
CA ARG A 370 36.76 9.73 -13.72
C ARG A 370 36.32 9.49 -12.27
N THR A 371 37.00 8.61 -11.56
CA THR A 371 37.01 8.55 -10.10
C THR A 371 37.88 9.68 -9.54
N LYS A 372 37.33 10.48 -8.62
CA LYS A 372 38.11 11.39 -7.79
C LYS A 372 38.23 10.76 -6.40
N GLN A 373 39.44 10.33 -6.10
CA GLN A 373 39.91 9.87 -4.81
C GLN A 373 39.99 11.06 -3.84
N LEU A 374 39.45 10.91 -2.64
CA LEU A 374 39.85 11.70 -1.47
C LEU A 374 39.99 10.76 -0.28
N ASP A 375 41.17 10.88 0.33
CA ASP A 375 41.64 10.15 1.49
C ASP A 375 41.05 10.68 2.81
N ASP A 376 41.23 9.83 3.82
CA ASP A 376 41.47 10.04 5.25
C ASP A 376 40.57 10.93 6.13
N GLY A 377 39.92 10.26 7.08
CA GLY A 377 39.28 10.88 8.24
C GLY A 377 38.84 9.81 9.24
N SER A 378 39.75 9.38 10.09
CA SER A 378 39.50 8.43 11.19
C SER A 378 38.41 8.95 12.14
N PHE A 379 37.36 8.15 12.38
CA PHE A 379 36.48 8.31 13.54
C PHE A 379 36.33 6.96 14.26
N ASN A 380 36.85 6.91 15.49
CA ASN A 380 36.65 5.82 16.43
C ASN A 380 35.22 5.87 16.98
N GLY A 381 34.31 5.12 16.35
CA GLY A 381 33.08 4.68 16.98
C GLY A 381 33.20 3.18 17.24
N HIS A 382 33.17 2.77 18.51
CA HIS A 382 33.06 1.36 18.88
C HIS A 382 31.82 0.76 18.20
N GLN A 383 32.03 -0.10 17.21
CA GLN A 383 31.00 -0.93 16.60
C GLN A 383 31.11 -2.33 17.20
N GLU A 384 30.10 -2.74 17.96
CA GLU A 384 29.84 -4.18 18.12
C GLU A 384 29.12 -4.66 16.86
N PRO A 385 29.64 -5.66 16.14
CA PRO A 385 28.86 -6.36 15.14
C PRO A 385 27.71 -7.04 15.89
N LEU A 386 26.48 -6.61 15.64
CA LEU A 386 25.30 -7.36 16.03
C LEU A 386 25.39 -8.72 15.35
N GLU A 387 25.70 -9.72 16.16
CA GLU A 387 25.68 -11.12 15.81
C GLU A 387 24.39 -11.40 15.03
N LEU A 388 24.53 -12.12 13.91
CA LEU A 388 23.41 -12.82 13.30
C LEU A 388 22.67 -13.56 14.41
N LEU A 389 21.42 -13.16 14.67
CA LEU A 389 20.49 -13.68 15.70
C LEU A 389 20.90 -14.97 16.43
#